data_AF-A0A7S1BD46-F1
#
_entry.id   AF-A0A7S1BD46-F1
#
_cell.length_a   1.000
_cell.length_b   1.000
_cell.length_c   1.000
_cell.angle_alpha   90.00
_cell.angle_beta   90.00
_cell.angle_gamma   90.00
#
_symmetry.space_group_name_H-M   'P 1'
#
loop_
_entity.id
_entity.type
_entity.pdbx_description
1 polymer ?
#
loop_
_entity_poly.entity_id
_entity_poly.type
_entity_poly.pdbx_seq_one_letter_code
_entity_poly.pdbx_strand_id
1 'polypeptide(L)'
;SQFAGEAGQAGSMGGGGADGKNMGWLKNMMCNFLGCRNNVDIESGSDGHVYTHAYYFKDWDTVAPSGAMRGLGMVKPVAKDDDEDDLKNENSNDKDVMIRIPLSMQITRATALITLTNVIPQQTLQKYPLSDLDDAIILTLFLAHERARGPASKWSAYIDSLPPPSCGYLRSRESISVAVTALNDAGVDVYGWFNEINRARDAADRIVLNLAKNYGHYIPPVPKVRVSFLFQWAFCHISSRAIVGDEKYGRLRLVPILDMVNHDSAAGSFHELKGGDNNSTGMLCLC
;
A
#
# COMPACT_ATOMS: atom_id res chain seq x y z
N SER A 1 -59.27 28.25 4.78
CA SER A 1 -58.68 27.45 5.86
C SER A 1 -57.25 27.11 5.47
N GLN A 2 -56.28 28.02 5.64
CA GLN A 2 -55.47 28.14 6.86
C GLN A 2 -55.13 26.80 7.51
N PHE A 3 -53.92 26.32 7.26
CA PHE A 3 -53.07 25.72 8.29
C PHE A 3 -51.63 26.15 8.04
N ALA A 4 -51.11 26.85 9.04
CA ALA A 4 -49.73 27.27 9.22
C ALA A 4 -49.16 26.52 10.43
N GLY A 5 -47.83 26.41 10.50
CA GLY A 5 -47.07 25.88 11.64
C GLY A 5 -46.21 24.68 11.22
N GLU A 6 -44.91 24.58 11.53
CA GLU A 6 -44.02 25.35 12.40
C GLU A 6 -42.59 25.24 11.83
N ALA A 7 -41.82 26.32 11.90
CA ALA A 7 -40.41 26.35 11.52
C ALA A 7 -39.54 25.99 12.74
N GLY A 8 -38.93 24.81 12.72
CA GLY A 8 -37.90 24.40 13.67
C GLY A 8 -36.53 24.96 13.30
N GLN A 9 -35.92 25.70 14.22
CA GLN A 9 -34.56 26.23 14.13
C GLN A 9 -33.53 25.10 14.01
N ALA A 10 -32.76 25.10 12.91
CA ALA A 10 -31.58 24.26 12.76
C ALA A 10 -30.39 24.89 13.51
N GLY A 11 -29.96 24.23 14.59
CA GLY A 11 -28.73 24.56 15.30
C GLY A 11 -27.51 24.40 14.40
N SER A 12 -26.72 25.47 14.32
CA SER A 12 -25.41 25.51 13.68
C SER A 12 -24.43 24.58 14.42
N MET A 13 -24.13 23.42 13.82
CA MET A 13 -22.98 22.61 14.23
C MET A 13 -21.73 23.18 13.56
N GLY A 14 -20.87 23.78 14.37
CA GLY A 14 -19.58 24.32 13.97
C GLY A 14 -18.75 23.28 13.22
N GLY A 15 -18.21 23.69 12.06
CA GLY A 15 -17.28 22.90 11.28
C GLY A 15 -15.96 22.74 12.04
N GLY A 16 -15.78 21.58 12.66
CA GLY A 16 -14.45 21.11 13.06
C GLY A 16 -13.62 20.87 11.81
N GLY A 17 -12.61 21.71 11.58
CA GLY A 17 -11.58 21.47 10.59
C GLY A 17 -10.90 20.14 10.91
N ALA A 18 -10.84 19.24 9.93
CA ALA A 18 -10.01 18.06 10.03
C ALA A 18 -8.56 18.53 9.98
N ASP A 19 -7.94 18.72 11.14
CA ASP A 19 -6.51 18.97 11.24
C ASP A 19 -5.76 17.78 10.66
N GLY A 20 -5.25 17.93 9.44
CA GLY A 20 -4.43 16.96 8.70
C GLY A 20 -3.04 16.73 9.31
N LYS A 21 -2.88 16.97 10.61
CA LYS A 21 -1.59 16.82 11.30
C LYS A 21 -1.63 15.52 12.11
N ASN A 22 -0.93 14.53 11.57
CA ASN A 22 -0.49 13.29 12.22
C ASN A 22 -1.39 12.05 12.03
N MET A 23 -1.35 11.48 10.83
CA MET A 23 -1.83 10.12 10.51
C MET A 23 -0.89 9.00 11.01
N GLY A 24 0.01 9.28 11.98
CA GLY A 24 0.90 8.27 12.57
C GLY A 24 0.16 7.04 13.12
N TRP A 25 -1.10 7.21 13.53
CA TRP A 25 -1.97 6.13 13.96
C TRP A 25 -2.35 5.17 12.81
N LEU A 26 -2.54 5.66 11.58
CA LEU A 26 -2.85 4.80 10.42
C LEU A 26 -1.63 3.93 10.08
N LYS A 27 -0.42 4.52 10.16
CA LYS A 27 0.85 3.79 10.00
C LYS A 27 0.99 2.69 11.08
N ASN A 28 0.76 3.02 12.36
CA ASN A 28 0.82 2.04 13.46
C ASN A 28 -0.27 0.96 13.35
N MET A 29 -1.47 1.32 12.91
CA MET A 29 -2.58 0.39 12.70
C MET A 29 -2.29 -0.58 11.56
N MET A 30 -1.72 -0.10 10.45
CA MET A 30 -1.33 -0.94 9.32
C MET A 30 -0.15 -1.84 9.68
N CYS A 31 0.84 -1.34 10.42
CA CYS A 31 1.93 -2.15 10.95
C CYS A 31 1.44 -3.25 11.91
N ASN A 32 0.50 -2.95 12.81
CA ASN A 32 -0.06 -3.94 13.73
C ASN A 32 -0.92 -4.99 13.00
N PHE A 33 -1.69 -4.59 11.98
CA PHE A 33 -2.54 -5.51 11.21
C PHE A 33 -1.74 -6.42 10.27
N LEU A 34 -0.59 -5.96 9.78
CA LEU A 34 0.31 -6.73 8.92
C LEU A 34 1.38 -7.52 9.71
N GLY A 35 1.33 -7.53 11.04
CA GLY A 35 2.24 -8.32 11.86
C GLY A 35 3.67 -7.75 11.98
N CYS A 36 3.86 -6.44 11.80
CA CYS A 36 5.13 -5.77 12.08
C CYS A 36 5.40 -5.76 13.59
N ARG A 37 6.03 -6.82 14.13
CA ARG A 37 6.51 -6.84 15.52
C ARG A 37 7.71 -5.88 15.69
N ASN A 38 7.57 -4.90 16.57
CA ASN A 38 8.55 -4.29 17.51
C ASN A 38 10.07 -4.22 17.21
N ASN A 39 10.54 -4.35 15.98
CA ASN A 39 11.91 -4.04 15.55
C ASN A 39 11.85 -3.22 14.25
N VAL A 40 11.32 -2.00 14.33
CA VAL A 40 11.74 -0.98 13.37
C VAL A 40 12.98 -0.35 13.99
N ASP A 41 14.14 -0.97 13.76
CA ASP A 41 15.39 -0.24 13.86
C ASP A 41 15.35 0.82 12.75
N ILE A 42 15.03 2.05 13.15
CA ILE A 42 15.32 3.23 12.34
C ILE A 42 16.83 3.43 12.47
N GLU A 43 17.61 2.74 11.66
CA GLU A 43 19.00 3.12 11.48
C GLU A 43 19.02 4.43 10.71
N SER A 44 19.32 5.53 11.42
CA SER A 44 19.81 6.74 10.77
C SER A 44 21.16 6.42 10.17
N GLY A 45 21.21 6.26 8.84
CA GLY A 45 22.48 6.28 8.13
C GLY A 45 23.25 7.56 8.49
N SER A 46 24.58 7.49 8.52
CA SER A 46 25.45 8.65 8.79
C SER A 46 25.30 9.79 7.77
N ASP A 47 24.45 9.62 6.76
CA ASP A 47 24.08 10.57 5.71
C ASP A 47 22.71 11.26 5.96
N GLY A 48 21.98 10.91 7.03
CA GLY A 48 20.72 11.55 7.40
C GLY A 48 19.49 11.05 6.63
N HIS A 49 19.58 9.94 5.90
CA HIS A 49 18.45 9.34 5.20
C HIS A 49 17.70 8.30 6.06
N VAL A 50 16.36 8.26 5.94
CA VAL A 50 15.48 7.29 6.60
C VAL A 50 15.11 6.20 5.60
N TYR A 51 15.58 4.97 5.84
CA TYR A 51 15.25 3.81 5.01
C TYR A 51 14.02 3.09 5.57
N THR A 52 13.17 2.55 4.68
CA THR A 52 12.13 1.58 5.07
C THR A 52 12.53 0.25 4.46
N HIS A 53 12.87 -0.71 5.32
CA HIS A 53 13.34 -2.02 4.91
C HIS A 53 12.13 -2.98 4.80
N ALA A 54 12.03 -3.68 3.68
CA ALA A 54 11.51 -5.05 3.67
C ALA A 54 12.77 -5.98 3.58
N TYR A 55 12.78 -7.32 3.67
CA TYR A 55 14.07 -8.10 3.74
C TYR A 55 14.10 -9.52 3.09
N TYR A 56 14.81 -9.82 1.97
CA TYR A 56 14.82 -11.17 1.29
C TYR A 56 16.14 -11.84 1.60
N PHE A 57 16.06 -13.14 1.86
CA PHE A 57 17.22 -14.00 1.89
C PHE A 57 17.16 -15.12 0.86
N LYS A 58 18.32 -15.27 0.24
CA LYS A 58 18.70 -16.17 -0.82
C LYS A 58 19.12 -17.49 -0.18
N ASP A 59 18.20 -18.44 -0.03
CA ASP A 59 18.51 -19.88 0.11
C ASP A 59 17.22 -20.71 0.06
N TRP A 60 16.86 -21.15 -1.15
CA TRP A 60 15.74 -22.07 -1.38
C TRP A 60 16.11 -23.55 -1.12
N ASP A 61 17.40 -23.87 -0.93
CA ASP A 61 17.89 -25.26 -0.94
C ASP A 61 18.13 -25.89 0.44
N THR A 62 17.93 -25.18 1.56
CA THR A 62 18.28 -25.70 2.90
C THR A 62 17.09 -26.08 3.80
N VAL A 63 15.85 -26.04 3.32
CA VAL A 63 14.68 -26.48 4.10
C VAL A 63 13.89 -27.57 3.39
N ALA A 64 14.54 -28.70 3.11
CA ALA A 64 13.82 -29.96 2.91
C ALA A 64 13.58 -30.60 4.29
N PRO A 65 12.32 -30.86 4.69
CA PRO A 65 12.05 -31.60 5.92
C PRO A 65 12.57 -33.02 5.77
N SER A 66 13.45 -33.42 6.69
CA SER A 66 13.97 -34.77 6.82
C SER A 66 12.83 -35.76 7.04
N GLY A 67 12.39 -36.46 6.00
CA GLY A 67 11.38 -37.49 6.12
C GLY A 67 11.04 -38.16 4.80
N ALA A 68 11.62 -39.36 4.60
CA ALA A 68 11.26 -40.37 3.60
C ALA A 68 11.75 -40.15 2.14
N MET A 69 12.94 -40.68 1.84
CA MET A 69 13.12 -41.74 0.84
C MET A 69 14.51 -42.37 1.02
N ARG A 70 14.54 -43.64 1.44
CA ARG A 70 15.71 -44.51 1.32
C ARG A 70 15.67 -45.16 -0.07
N GLY A 71 16.77 -45.09 -0.78
CA GLY A 71 17.06 -45.99 -1.89
C GLY A 71 17.59 -45.28 -3.12
N LEU A 72 18.92 -45.23 -3.26
CA LEU A 72 19.70 -45.65 -4.43
C LEU A 72 21.11 -45.04 -4.37
N GLY A 73 22.13 -45.91 -4.44
CA GLY A 73 23.48 -45.65 -4.95
C GLY A 73 24.30 -44.53 -4.31
N MET A 74 25.07 -44.84 -3.25
CA MET A 74 26.19 -44.02 -2.81
C MET A 74 27.30 -43.95 -3.88
N VAL A 75 27.62 -42.74 -4.34
CA VAL A 75 28.90 -42.41 -4.95
C VAL A 75 29.79 -41.83 -3.84
N LYS A 76 30.99 -42.38 -3.66
CA LYS A 76 31.98 -41.91 -2.68
C LYS A 76 32.42 -40.47 -3.00
N PRO A 77 32.69 -39.62 -1.99
CA PRO A 77 33.32 -38.33 -2.23
C PRO A 77 34.74 -38.53 -2.75
N VAL A 78 35.03 -37.87 -3.87
CA VAL A 78 36.38 -37.70 -4.43
C VAL A 78 37.16 -36.73 -3.53
N ALA A 79 38.45 -37.00 -3.38
CA ALA A 79 39.38 -36.23 -2.56
C ALA A 79 39.40 -34.75 -2.98
N LYS A 80 39.56 -33.87 -1.98
CA LYS A 80 39.83 -32.45 -2.18
C LYS A 80 41.28 -32.31 -2.63
N ASP A 81 41.47 -31.76 -3.83
CA ASP A 81 42.74 -31.19 -4.25
C ASP A 81 42.73 -29.69 -3.88
N ASP A 82 43.79 -29.27 -3.20
CA ASP A 82 43.99 -27.95 -2.60
C ASP A 82 44.46 -26.92 -3.64
N ASP A 83 43.59 -26.57 -4.60
CA ASP A 83 43.80 -25.42 -5.49
C ASP A 83 42.90 -24.24 -5.04
N GLU A 84 43.18 -23.75 -3.82
CA GLU A 84 42.72 -22.43 -3.34
C GLU A 84 43.70 -21.36 -3.84
N ASP A 85 43.36 -20.67 -4.94
CA ASP A 85 43.64 -19.25 -5.19
C ASP A 85 43.44 -18.99 -6.69
N ASP A 86 42.29 -18.41 -7.07
CA ASP A 86 42.16 -17.50 -8.25
C ASP A 86 40.70 -17.08 -8.63
N LEU A 87 39.69 -17.27 -7.78
CA LEU A 87 38.30 -16.81 -8.06
C LEU A 87 37.75 -15.79 -7.05
N LYS A 88 38.54 -14.78 -6.66
CA LYS A 88 38.10 -13.66 -5.80
C LYS A 88 37.84 -12.36 -6.57
N ASN A 89 37.24 -12.44 -7.76
CA ASN A 89 36.85 -11.22 -8.48
C ASN A 89 35.58 -11.37 -9.34
N GLU A 90 34.64 -12.19 -8.89
CA GLU A 90 33.25 -11.96 -9.29
C GLU A 90 32.69 -10.89 -8.37
N ASN A 91 32.39 -9.73 -8.95
CA ASN A 91 31.52 -8.69 -8.39
C ASN A 91 30.14 -9.30 -8.07
N SER A 92 30.05 -10.14 -7.04
CA SER A 92 28.85 -10.87 -6.60
C SER A 92 27.79 -9.95 -5.97
N ASN A 93 27.89 -8.65 -6.19
CA ASN A 93 26.95 -7.65 -5.69
C ASN A 93 25.79 -7.39 -6.65
N ASP A 94 25.84 -7.94 -7.87
CA ASP A 94 24.63 -8.10 -8.69
C ASP A 94 23.82 -9.26 -8.10
N LYS A 95 23.08 -8.98 -7.03
CA LYS A 95 21.88 -9.76 -6.70
C LYS A 95 21.02 -9.75 -7.96
N ASP A 96 20.73 -10.92 -8.52
CA ASP A 96 19.98 -11.08 -9.76
C ASP A 96 18.71 -10.21 -9.74
N VAL A 97 18.71 -9.14 -10.55
CA VAL A 97 17.57 -8.24 -10.63
C VAL A 97 16.45 -8.96 -11.36
N MET A 98 15.43 -9.37 -10.61
CA MET A 98 14.33 -10.19 -11.14
C MET A 98 13.33 -9.36 -11.94
N ILE A 99 12.98 -8.18 -11.44
CA ILE A 99 11.96 -7.31 -12.03
C ILE A 99 12.43 -5.86 -12.01
N ARG A 100 12.33 -5.19 -13.16
CA ARG A 100 12.65 -3.77 -13.35
C ARG A 100 11.41 -2.99 -13.75
N ILE A 101 10.97 -2.04 -12.92
CA ILE A 101 9.76 -1.24 -13.21
C ILE A 101 10.13 0.23 -13.37
N PRO A 102 9.95 0.82 -14.56
CA PRO A 102 10.29 2.21 -14.80
C PRO A 102 9.33 3.13 -14.04
N LEU A 103 9.83 4.29 -13.60
CA LEU A 103 9.04 5.31 -12.90
C LEU A 103 7.78 5.74 -13.67
N SER A 104 7.83 5.73 -15.00
CA SER A 104 6.70 6.07 -15.87
C SER A 104 5.51 5.10 -15.76
N MET A 105 5.73 3.87 -15.28
CA MET A 105 4.69 2.88 -14.99
C MET A 105 4.20 2.93 -13.54
N GLN A 106 4.81 3.75 -12.68
CA GLN A 106 4.42 3.88 -11.28
C GLN A 106 3.34 4.96 -11.12
N ILE A 107 2.42 4.74 -10.20
CA ILE A 107 1.42 5.73 -9.79
C ILE A 107 1.95 6.44 -8.54
N THR A 108 2.54 7.60 -8.77
CA THR A 108 3.18 8.44 -7.75
C THR A 108 2.31 9.64 -7.38
N ARG A 109 2.70 10.37 -6.31
CA ARG A 109 2.11 11.67 -5.97
C ARG A 109 2.13 12.64 -7.16
N ALA A 110 3.23 12.70 -7.90
CA ALA A 110 3.37 13.60 -9.06
C ALA A 110 2.36 13.24 -10.16
N THR A 111 2.24 11.96 -10.51
CA THR A 111 1.24 11.47 -11.46
C THR A 111 -0.17 11.82 -10.99
N ALA A 112 -0.46 11.62 -9.69
CA ALA A 112 -1.76 11.93 -9.11
C ALA A 112 -2.09 13.42 -9.17
N LEU A 113 -1.16 14.30 -8.78
CA LEU A 113 -1.32 15.75 -8.83
C LEU A 113 -1.60 16.22 -10.25
N ILE A 114 -0.76 15.84 -11.22
CA ILE A 114 -0.91 16.25 -12.63
C ILE A 114 -2.28 15.85 -13.18
N THR A 115 -2.73 14.62 -12.90
CA THR A 115 -4.05 14.16 -13.36
C THR A 115 -5.18 14.93 -12.69
N LEU A 116 -5.15 15.07 -11.37
CA LEU A 116 -6.25 15.64 -10.60
C LEU A 116 -6.37 17.16 -10.76
N THR A 117 -5.26 17.89 -10.91
CA THR A 117 -5.31 19.35 -11.15
C THR A 117 -5.94 19.71 -12.49
N ASN A 118 -5.89 18.80 -13.48
CA ASN A 118 -6.53 19.01 -14.77
C ASN A 118 -8.06 18.78 -14.74
N VAL A 119 -8.56 18.15 -13.68
CA VAL A 119 -9.99 17.78 -13.55
C VAL A 119 -10.69 18.65 -12.50
N ILE A 120 -9.98 19.04 -11.44
CA ILE A 120 -10.53 19.81 -10.33
C ILE A 120 -10.35 21.32 -10.60
N PRO A 121 -11.43 22.13 -10.65
CA PRO A 121 -11.36 23.56 -10.88
C PRO A 121 -10.50 24.30 -9.84
N GLN A 122 -9.81 25.35 -10.30
CA GLN A 122 -8.93 26.21 -9.50
C GLN A 122 -9.61 26.70 -8.20
N GLN A 123 -10.91 27.05 -8.25
CA GLN A 123 -11.66 27.54 -7.09
C GLN A 123 -11.73 26.50 -5.97
N THR A 124 -11.87 25.22 -6.32
CA THR A 124 -11.86 24.13 -5.35
C THR A 124 -10.45 23.88 -4.85
N LEU A 125 -9.45 23.91 -5.73
CA LEU A 125 -8.05 23.75 -5.35
C LEU A 125 -7.58 24.86 -4.39
N GLN A 126 -8.14 26.08 -4.47
CA GLN A 126 -7.87 27.15 -3.50
C GLN A 126 -8.47 26.85 -2.12
N LYS A 127 -9.65 26.22 -2.08
CA LYS A 127 -10.35 25.89 -0.82
C LYS A 127 -9.82 24.61 -0.18
N TYR A 128 -9.48 23.62 -1.00
CA TYR A 128 -8.99 22.31 -0.60
C TYR A 128 -7.79 21.96 -1.48
N PRO A 129 -6.58 22.47 -1.17
CA PRO A 129 -5.40 22.22 -1.97
C PRO A 129 -5.02 20.74 -1.96
N LEU A 130 -4.77 20.16 -3.14
CA LEU A 130 -4.30 18.78 -3.25
C LEU A 130 -2.90 18.59 -2.63
N SER A 131 -2.10 19.67 -2.57
CA SER A 131 -0.79 19.69 -1.92
C SER A 131 -0.85 19.34 -0.44
N ASP A 132 -1.98 19.61 0.22
CA ASP A 132 -2.14 19.46 1.67
C ASP A 132 -2.58 18.04 2.03
N LEU A 133 -2.98 17.24 1.04
CA LEU A 133 -3.33 15.84 1.22
C LEU A 133 -2.04 15.01 1.34
N ASP A 134 -2.03 14.07 2.29
CA ASP A 134 -0.97 13.06 2.35
C ASP A 134 -0.98 12.13 1.12
N ASP A 135 0.11 11.39 0.92
CA ASP A 135 0.29 10.53 -0.25
C ASP A 135 -0.78 9.43 -0.34
N ALA A 136 -1.24 8.87 0.78
CA ALA A 136 -2.27 7.84 0.75
C ALA A 136 -3.62 8.42 0.30
N ILE A 137 -3.96 9.61 0.77
CA ILE A 137 -5.22 10.28 0.44
C ILE A 137 -5.24 10.76 -1.01
N ILE A 138 -4.15 11.35 -1.51
CA ILE A 138 -4.09 11.79 -2.91
C ILE A 138 -4.10 10.60 -3.87
N LEU A 139 -3.41 9.51 -3.54
CA LEU A 139 -3.45 8.28 -4.34
C LEU A 139 -4.84 7.63 -4.31
N THR A 140 -5.55 7.72 -3.18
CA THR A 140 -6.94 7.26 -3.06
C THR A 140 -7.86 8.04 -3.97
N LEU A 141 -7.74 9.37 -3.96
CA LEU A 141 -8.52 10.26 -4.84
C LEU A 141 -8.24 9.96 -6.32
N PHE A 142 -6.96 9.81 -6.67
CA PHE A 142 -6.52 9.45 -8.01
C PHE A 142 -7.09 8.11 -8.48
N LEU A 143 -6.93 7.05 -7.66
CA LEU A 143 -7.32 5.71 -8.04
C LEU A 143 -8.86 5.58 -8.16
N ALA A 144 -9.62 6.31 -7.33
CA ALA A 144 -11.07 6.39 -7.47
C ALA A 144 -11.50 7.09 -8.77
N HIS A 145 -10.83 8.19 -9.12
CA HIS A 145 -11.06 8.93 -10.37
C HIS A 145 -10.78 8.05 -11.60
N GLU A 146 -9.61 7.42 -11.64
CA GLU A 146 -9.22 6.58 -12.79
C GLU A 146 -10.10 5.33 -12.92
N ARG A 147 -10.53 4.71 -11.80
CA ARG A 147 -11.53 3.62 -11.86
C ARG A 147 -12.85 4.08 -12.44
N ALA A 148 -13.32 5.28 -12.07
CA ALA A 148 -14.58 5.83 -12.57
C ALA A 148 -14.56 6.12 -14.08
N ARG A 149 -13.38 6.38 -14.65
CA ARG A 149 -13.20 6.54 -16.10
C ARG A 149 -13.31 5.22 -16.86
N GLY A 150 -13.16 4.08 -16.18
CA GLY A 150 -13.22 2.76 -16.81
C GLY A 150 -12.22 2.62 -17.97
N PRO A 151 -12.64 2.14 -19.15
CA PRO A 151 -11.75 1.94 -20.30
C PRO A 151 -11.04 3.21 -20.80
N ALA A 152 -11.54 4.41 -20.46
CA ALA A 152 -10.91 5.66 -20.83
C ALA A 152 -9.70 6.03 -19.95
N SER A 153 -9.43 5.28 -18.87
CA SER A 153 -8.23 5.42 -18.05
C SER A 153 -7.03 4.78 -18.74
N LYS A 154 -5.87 5.47 -18.69
CA LYS A 154 -4.59 4.88 -19.11
C LYS A 154 -4.14 3.74 -18.19
N TRP A 155 -4.72 3.65 -16.99
CA TRP A 155 -4.44 2.63 -15.97
C TRP A 155 -5.51 1.55 -15.91
N SER A 156 -6.46 1.52 -16.86
CA SER A 156 -7.57 0.56 -16.88
C SER A 156 -7.09 -0.88 -16.74
N ALA A 157 -6.07 -1.30 -17.51
CA ALA A 157 -5.51 -2.65 -17.42
C ALA A 157 -5.00 -3.01 -16.02
N TYR A 158 -4.33 -2.09 -15.33
CA TYR A 158 -3.89 -2.29 -13.95
C TYR A 158 -5.09 -2.33 -12.99
N ILE A 159 -6.03 -1.37 -13.11
CA ILE A 159 -7.21 -1.29 -12.25
C ILE A 159 -8.10 -2.54 -12.38
N ASP A 160 -8.24 -3.07 -13.58
CA ASP A 160 -9.01 -4.28 -13.87
C ASP A 160 -8.32 -5.54 -13.34
N SER A 161 -6.99 -5.52 -13.19
CA SER A 161 -6.22 -6.60 -12.57
C SER A 161 -6.32 -6.62 -11.03
N LEU A 162 -6.77 -5.53 -10.40
CA LEU A 162 -6.87 -5.45 -8.95
C LEU A 162 -7.97 -6.38 -8.44
N PRO A 163 -7.72 -7.14 -7.35
CA PRO A 163 -8.72 -8.04 -6.80
C PRO A 163 -9.89 -7.27 -6.17
N PRO A 164 -10.99 -7.98 -5.84
CA PRO A 164 -11.98 -7.45 -4.92
C PRO A 164 -11.30 -6.94 -3.64
N PRO A 165 -11.74 -5.80 -3.09
CA PRO A 165 -11.07 -5.17 -1.96
C PRO A 165 -11.11 -6.09 -0.72
N SER A 166 -9.96 -6.31 -0.09
CA SER A 166 -9.80 -7.31 0.98
C SER A 166 -9.65 -6.73 2.38
N CYS A 167 -9.49 -5.41 2.53
CA CYS A 167 -9.24 -4.75 3.81
C CYS A 167 -10.30 -5.07 4.87
N GLY A 168 -9.83 -5.34 6.08
CA GLY A 168 -10.66 -5.76 7.21
C GLY A 168 -11.79 -4.77 7.53
N TYR A 169 -11.55 -3.47 7.35
CA TYR A 169 -12.56 -2.45 7.65
C TYR A 169 -13.75 -2.42 6.67
N LEU A 170 -13.64 -3.04 5.49
CA LEU A 170 -14.76 -3.23 4.56
C LEU A 170 -15.61 -4.47 4.87
N ARG A 171 -15.13 -5.36 5.74
CA ARG A 171 -15.84 -6.59 6.08
C ARG A 171 -17.02 -6.31 7.01
N SER A 172 -17.98 -7.23 7.00
CA SER A 172 -19.08 -7.17 7.95
C SER A 172 -18.55 -7.45 9.37
N ARG A 173 -19.24 -6.92 10.38
CA ARG A 173 -18.83 -7.13 11.79
C ARG A 173 -18.87 -8.60 12.16
N GLU A 174 -19.82 -9.35 11.58
CA GLU A 174 -19.98 -10.78 11.74
C GLU A 174 -18.77 -11.53 11.16
N SER A 175 -18.35 -11.19 9.93
CA SER A 175 -17.17 -11.79 9.30
C SER A 175 -15.90 -11.52 10.11
N ILE A 176 -15.75 -10.32 10.67
CA ILE A 176 -14.62 -9.99 11.56
C ILE A 176 -14.71 -10.80 12.86
N SER A 177 -15.89 -10.87 13.48
CA SER A 177 -16.08 -11.64 14.71
C SER A 177 -15.73 -13.11 14.52
N VAL A 178 -16.16 -13.73 13.42
CA VAL A 178 -15.84 -15.12 13.09
C VAL A 178 -14.33 -15.31 12.94
N ALA A 179 -13.65 -14.40 12.25
CA ALA A 179 -12.19 -14.47 12.09
C ALA A 179 -11.44 -14.30 13.43
N VAL A 180 -11.87 -13.36 14.27
CA VAL A 180 -11.29 -13.10 15.60
C VAL A 180 -11.49 -14.30 16.53
N THR A 181 -12.69 -14.90 16.54
CA THR A 181 -12.97 -16.12 17.31
C THR A 181 -12.10 -17.28 16.83
N ALA A 182 -11.99 -17.51 15.51
CA ALA A 182 -11.15 -18.58 14.98
C ALA A 182 -9.66 -18.42 15.35
N LEU A 183 -9.14 -17.19 15.38
CA LEU A 183 -7.78 -16.92 15.82
C LEU A 183 -7.59 -17.15 17.33
N ASN A 184 -8.57 -16.73 18.14
CA ASN A 184 -8.58 -17.01 19.57
C ASN A 184 -8.57 -18.51 19.86
N ASP A 185 -9.39 -19.28 19.14
CA ASP A 185 -9.46 -20.74 19.27
C ASP A 185 -8.16 -21.43 18.83
N ALA A 186 -7.39 -20.80 17.92
CA ALA A 186 -6.05 -21.22 17.54
C ALA A 186 -4.95 -20.78 18.54
N GLY A 187 -5.31 -20.16 19.66
CA GLY A 187 -4.39 -19.72 20.71
C GLY A 187 -3.69 -18.38 20.43
N VAL A 188 -4.16 -17.61 19.46
CA VAL A 188 -3.66 -16.24 19.20
C VAL A 188 -4.31 -15.27 20.18
N ASP A 189 -3.51 -14.43 20.86
CA ASP A 189 -4.04 -13.35 21.68
C ASP A 189 -4.65 -12.25 20.80
N VAL A 190 -5.99 -12.21 20.79
CA VAL A 190 -6.78 -11.25 20.02
C VAL A 190 -7.43 -10.18 20.90
N TYR A 191 -6.98 -10.02 22.14
CA TYR A 191 -7.55 -9.04 23.07
C TYR A 191 -7.52 -7.63 22.46
N GLY A 192 -8.69 -6.98 22.39
CA GLY A 192 -8.83 -5.62 21.86
C GLY A 192 -8.88 -5.50 20.33
N TRP A 193 -8.63 -6.57 19.56
CA TRP A 193 -8.60 -6.50 18.09
C TRP A 193 -9.91 -6.00 17.49
N PHE A 194 -11.05 -6.45 18.01
CA PHE A 194 -12.37 -5.98 17.55
C PHE A 194 -12.54 -4.46 17.71
N ASN A 195 -12.04 -3.89 18.81
CA ASN A 195 -12.10 -2.44 19.05
C ASN A 195 -11.14 -1.68 18.13
N GLU A 196 -9.96 -2.22 17.85
CA GLU A 196 -9.03 -1.63 16.88
C GLU A 196 -9.60 -1.66 15.45
N ILE A 197 -10.19 -2.78 15.04
CA ILE A 197 -10.80 -2.91 13.70
C ILE A 197 -11.99 -1.96 13.54
N ASN A 198 -12.83 -1.78 14.58
CA ASN A 198 -13.91 -0.79 14.52
C ASN A 198 -13.37 0.64 14.47
N ARG A 199 -12.34 0.99 15.23
CA ARG A 199 -11.68 2.31 15.14
C ARG A 199 -11.09 2.56 13.75
N ALA A 200 -10.45 1.54 13.17
CA ALA A 200 -9.94 1.57 11.81
C ALA A 200 -11.04 1.90 10.80
N ARG A 201 -12.18 1.21 10.93
CA ARG A 201 -13.36 1.41 10.07
C ARG A 201 -13.94 2.80 10.22
N ASP A 202 -14.18 3.26 11.44
CA ASP A 202 -14.74 4.59 11.69
C ASP A 202 -13.85 5.69 11.11
N ALA A 203 -12.53 5.53 11.23
CA ALA A 203 -11.59 6.48 10.67
C ALA A 203 -11.53 6.43 9.14
N ALA A 204 -11.54 5.23 8.54
CA ALA A 204 -11.64 5.07 7.09
C ALA A 204 -12.93 5.69 6.54
N ASP A 205 -14.06 5.47 7.21
CA ASP A 205 -15.35 6.04 6.82
C ASP A 205 -15.34 7.57 6.90
N ARG A 206 -14.75 8.17 7.96
CA ARG A 206 -14.57 9.63 8.03
C ARG A 206 -13.73 10.18 6.87
N ILE A 207 -12.62 9.52 6.54
CA ILE A 207 -11.76 9.89 5.41
C ILE A 207 -12.55 9.84 4.10
N VAL A 208 -13.22 8.71 3.84
CA VAL A 208 -14.02 8.47 2.63
C VAL A 208 -15.15 9.49 2.49
N LEU A 209 -15.86 9.80 3.57
CA LEU A 209 -16.93 10.79 3.58
C LEU A 209 -16.41 12.20 3.29
N ASN A 210 -15.26 12.58 3.86
CA ASN A 210 -14.63 13.88 3.58
C ASN A 210 -14.15 13.98 2.14
N LEU A 211 -13.56 12.92 1.58
CA LEU A 211 -13.20 12.86 0.16
C LEU A 211 -14.42 12.98 -0.74
N ALA A 212 -15.48 12.22 -0.45
CA ALA A 212 -16.75 12.29 -1.18
C ALA A 212 -17.38 13.68 -1.14
N LYS A 213 -17.34 14.33 0.03
CA LYS A 213 -17.87 15.68 0.22
C LYS A 213 -17.07 16.74 -0.54
N ASN A 214 -15.74 16.69 -0.47
CA ASN A 214 -14.89 17.76 -0.99
C ASN A 214 -14.56 17.59 -2.48
N TYR A 215 -14.49 16.35 -2.98
CA TYR A 215 -14.03 16.04 -4.34
C TYR A 215 -14.98 15.14 -5.14
N GLY A 216 -16.02 14.58 -4.53
CA GLY A 216 -16.85 13.54 -5.15
C GLY A 216 -17.56 13.98 -6.44
N HIS A 217 -17.91 15.27 -6.57
CA HIS A 217 -18.52 15.82 -7.78
C HIS A 217 -17.57 15.97 -8.96
N TYR A 218 -16.25 15.80 -8.76
CA TYR A 218 -15.25 15.74 -9.82
C TYR A 218 -14.91 14.32 -10.25
N ILE A 219 -15.49 13.31 -9.59
CA ILE A 219 -15.35 11.92 -9.99
C ILE A 219 -16.40 11.62 -11.06
N PRO A 220 -16.03 11.07 -12.23
CA PRO A 220 -16.99 10.65 -13.24
C PRO A 220 -18.10 9.77 -12.64
N PRO A 221 -19.37 10.02 -12.95
CA PRO A 221 -20.45 9.21 -12.40
C PRO A 221 -20.40 7.79 -12.97
N VAL A 222 -20.45 6.78 -12.09
CA VAL A 222 -20.53 5.37 -12.48
C VAL A 222 -21.96 4.88 -12.24
N PRO A 223 -22.63 4.28 -13.25
CA PRO A 223 -24.00 3.79 -13.09
C PRO A 223 -24.14 2.86 -11.89
N LYS A 224 -25.13 3.14 -11.03
CA LYS A 224 -25.48 2.33 -9.84
C LYS A 224 -24.39 2.23 -8.77
N VAL A 225 -23.32 3.03 -8.84
CA VAL A 225 -22.25 3.05 -7.83
C VAL A 225 -22.18 4.42 -7.18
N ARG A 226 -22.28 4.47 -5.85
CA ARG A 226 -22.07 5.72 -5.10
C ARG A 226 -20.59 6.09 -5.11
N VAL A 227 -20.28 7.38 -5.23
CA VAL A 227 -18.88 7.85 -5.23
C VAL A 227 -18.12 7.46 -3.96
N SER A 228 -18.80 7.41 -2.81
CA SER A 228 -18.20 6.94 -1.55
C SER A 228 -17.72 5.49 -1.63
N PHE A 229 -18.40 4.62 -2.38
CA PHE A 229 -17.94 3.24 -2.60
C PHE A 229 -16.68 3.18 -3.47
N LEU A 230 -16.52 4.10 -4.43
CA LEU A 230 -15.28 4.21 -5.22
C LEU A 230 -14.11 4.62 -4.34
N PHE A 231 -14.31 5.61 -3.46
CA PHE A 231 -13.29 6.02 -2.50
C PHE A 231 -12.96 4.92 -1.49
N GLN A 232 -13.96 4.21 -0.98
CA GLN A 232 -13.76 3.10 -0.05
C GLN A 232 -12.95 1.96 -0.69
N TRP A 233 -13.28 1.63 -1.95
CA TRP A 233 -12.54 0.67 -2.76
C TRP A 233 -11.09 1.13 -3.00
N ALA A 234 -10.90 2.40 -3.38
CA ALA A 234 -9.57 2.94 -3.66
C ALA A 234 -8.70 2.97 -2.40
N PHE A 235 -9.23 3.46 -1.29
CA PHE A 235 -8.53 3.52 0.00
C PHE A 235 -8.08 2.13 0.46
N CYS A 236 -8.88 1.10 0.15
CA CYS A 236 -8.56 -0.29 0.46
C CYS A 236 -7.35 -0.80 -0.32
N HIS A 237 -7.26 -0.46 -1.60
CA HIS A 237 -6.11 -0.81 -2.41
C HIS A 237 -4.88 0.00 -2.03
N ILE A 238 -5.00 1.30 -1.78
CA ILE A 238 -3.87 2.10 -1.32
C ILE A 238 -3.31 1.57 -0.01
N SER A 239 -4.17 1.25 0.96
CA SER A 239 -3.71 0.69 2.23
C SER A 239 -3.08 -0.70 2.08
N SER A 240 -3.55 -1.55 1.18
CA SER A 240 -3.01 -2.91 1.06
C SER A 240 -1.83 -3.06 0.09
N ARG A 241 -1.67 -2.15 -0.87
CA ARG A 241 -0.78 -2.36 -2.05
C ARG A 241 0.22 -1.25 -2.28
N ALA A 242 0.07 -0.10 -1.64
CA ALA A 242 0.99 1.00 -1.88
C ALA A 242 2.33 0.74 -1.17
N ILE A 243 3.42 1.00 -1.89
CA ILE A 243 4.79 0.70 -1.49
C ILE A 243 5.48 2.01 -1.12
N VAL A 244 6.27 1.97 -0.06
CA VAL A 244 7.09 3.11 0.37
C VAL A 244 8.30 3.25 -0.57
N GLY A 245 8.58 4.48 -1.01
CA GLY A 245 9.69 4.78 -1.92
C GLY A 245 10.50 6.00 -1.51
N ASP A 246 11.48 6.37 -2.34
CA ASP A 246 12.24 7.61 -2.18
C ASP A 246 11.28 8.82 -2.23
N GLU A 247 11.42 9.72 -1.24
CA GLU A 247 10.60 10.91 -1.08
C GLU A 247 10.62 11.83 -2.31
N LYS A 248 11.72 11.83 -3.08
CA LYS A 248 11.84 12.53 -4.37
C LYS A 248 10.69 12.22 -5.33
N TYR A 249 10.19 11.00 -5.28
CA TYR A 249 9.15 10.50 -6.18
C TYR A 249 7.80 10.32 -5.47
N GLY A 250 7.69 10.80 -4.23
CA GLY A 250 6.57 10.54 -3.33
C GLY A 250 6.88 9.38 -2.39
N ARG A 251 6.56 9.56 -1.10
CA ARG A 251 6.87 8.57 -0.06
C ARG A 251 6.05 7.30 -0.21
N LEU A 252 4.88 7.39 -0.84
CA LEU A 252 4.00 6.27 -1.12
C LEU A 252 3.62 6.26 -2.61
N ARG A 253 3.58 5.07 -3.22
CA ARG A 253 3.25 4.86 -4.64
C ARG A 253 2.63 3.50 -4.89
N LEU A 254 1.79 3.37 -5.92
CA LEU A 254 1.44 2.04 -6.45
C LEU A 254 2.44 1.69 -7.55
N VAL A 255 2.93 0.46 -7.51
CA VAL A 255 3.89 -0.07 -8.47
C VAL A 255 3.23 -1.28 -9.11
N PRO A 256 2.53 -1.11 -10.25
CA PRO A 256 1.90 -2.22 -10.97
C PRO A 256 2.88 -3.36 -11.19
N ILE A 257 2.39 -4.60 -11.15
CA ILE A 257 3.18 -5.86 -11.22
C ILE A 257 3.88 -6.17 -9.89
N LEU A 258 4.57 -5.21 -9.27
CA LEU A 258 5.27 -5.45 -8.01
C LEU A 258 4.29 -5.68 -6.85
N ASP A 259 3.17 -4.96 -6.84
CA ASP A 259 2.12 -5.10 -5.83
C ASP A 259 1.33 -6.43 -5.92
N MET A 260 1.66 -7.28 -6.90
CA MET A 260 1.16 -8.65 -7.02
C MET A 260 2.06 -9.68 -6.32
N VAL A 261 3.26 -9.27 -5.92
CA VAL A 261 4.17 -10.12 -5.14
C VAL A 261 3.70 -10.12 -3.70
N ASN A 262 3.36 -11.30 -3.18
CA ASN A 262 2.95 -11.46 -1.79
C ASN A 262 4.13 -11.22 -0.85
N HIS A 263 3.81 -10.77 0.37
CA HIS A 263 4.79 -10.72 1.45
C HIS A 263 5.11 -12.13 1.94
N ASP A 264 6.37 -12.38 2.23
CA ASP A 264 6.87 -13.55 2.96
C ASP A 264 7.79 -13.04 4.08
N SER A 265 7.75 -13.69 5.25
CA SER A 265 8.54 -13.27 6.41
C SER A 265 10.06 -13.35 6.19
N ALA A 266 10.49 -14.15 5.20
CA ALA A 266 11.87 -14.26 4.76
C ALA A 266 12.19 -13.35 3.55
N ALA A 267 11.28 -12.44 3.13
CA ALA A 267 11.34 -11.74 1.84
C ALA A 267 11.63 -10.22 1.76
N GLY A 268 12.29 -9.88 0.63
CA GLY A 268 13.04 -8.70 0.09
C GLY A 268 13.01 -7.36 0.74
N SER A 269 14.17 -6.69 0.90
CA SER A 269 14.15 -5.23 0.73
C SER A 269 14.01 -4.98 -0.74
N PHE A 270 12.99 -4.20 -1.09
CA PHE A 270 12.96 -3.56 -2.37
C PHE A 270 14.08 -2.53 -2.40
N HIS A 271 14.90 -2.58 -3.46
CA HIS A 271 15.94 -1.59 -3.67
C HIS A 271 15.54 -0.70 -4.83
N GLU A 272 15.48 0.61 -4.58
CA GLU A 272 15.35 1.59 -5.64
C GLU A 272 16.72 1.81 -6.27
N LEU A 273 16.84 1.43 -7.54
CA LEU A 273 18.10 1.59 -8.27
C LEU A 273 18.26 3.04 -8.70
N LYS A 274 19.38 3.64 -8.30
CA LYS A 274 19.83 4.93 -8.81
C LYS A 274 20.44 4.70 -10.20
N GLY A 275 19.84 5.31 -11.22
CA GLY A 275 20.30 5.16 -12.61
C GLY A 275 21.68 5.78 -12.81
N GLY A 276 22.73 4.98 -12.66
CA GLY A 276 24.11 5.31 -13.09
C GLY A 276 24.41 4.85 -14.51
N ASP A 277 23.77 3.77 -14.97
CA ASP A 277 24.08 3.14 -16.25
C ASP A 277 23.00 3.48 -17.30
N ASN A 278 23.25 4.59 -18.01
CA ASN A 278 22.73 4.93 -19.34
C ASN A 278 21.21 4.82 -19.59
N ASN A 279 20.42 5.67 -18.92
CA ASN A 279 19.02 6.10 -19.22
C ASN A 279 17.86 5.59 -18.34
N SER A 280 18.07 5.06 -17.14
CA SER A 280 16.94 4.72 -16.25
C SER A 280 17.06 5.25 -14.82
N THR A 281 16.82 6.55 -14.63
CA THR A 281 16.65 7.15 -13.29
C THR A 281 15.29 6.77 -12.69
N GLY A 282 15.27 6.15 -11.51
CA GLY A 282 14.06 5.89 -10.71
C GLY A 282 13.40 4.54 -10.95
N MET A 283 14.19 3.46 -11.01
CA MET A 283 13.69 2.11 -11.23
C MET A 283 13.55 1.38 -9.90
N LEU A 284 12.40 0.77 -9.65
CA LEU A 284 12.25 -0.12 -8.49
C LEU A 284 12.61 -1.54 -8.90
N CYS A 285 13.46 -2.19 -8.11
CA CYS A 285 13.90 -3.55 -8.36
C CYS A 285 13.55 -4.49 -7.21
N LEU A 286 13.12 -5.69 -7.62
CA LEU A 286 13.08 -6.86 -6.76
C LEU A 286 14.39 -7.62 -6.97
N CYS A 287 15.13 -7.80 -5.87
CA CYS A 287 16.39 -8.54 -5.80
C CYS A 287 16.21 -9.76 -4.88
#